data_AF-A0A182SJK6-F1
#
_entry.id   AF-A0A182SJK6-F1
#
_cell.length_a   1.000
_cell.length_b   1.000
_cell.length_c   1.000
_cell.angle_alpha   90.00
_cell.angle_beta   90.00
_cell.angle_gamma   90.00
#
_symmetry.space_group_name_H-M   'P 1'
#
loop_
_entity.id
_entity.type
_entity.pdbx_description
1 polymer ?
#
loop_
_entity_poly.entity_id
_entity_poly.type
_entity_poly.pdbx_seq_one_letter_code
_entity_poly.pdbx_strand_id
1 'polypeptide(L)'
;MVQLIESPIFASLRLALISHSNDNADAQHLSRALYGILMLLPQTEAFHLLNNRLKCVPNYWSQPNKISSKSTNESQCNIKFDELFIYFKHIQDLHHQKRVEKRKKNQF
;
A
#
# COMPACT_ATOMS: atom_id res chain seq x y z
N MET A 1 14.13 -21.49 -9.15
CA MET A 1 13.39 -20.40 -9.84
C MET A 1 12.23 -19.85 -9.01
N VAL A 2 11.30 -20.64 -8.47
CA VAL A 2 10.30 -20.11 -7.51
C VAL A 2 10.94 -19.63 -6.19
N GLN A 3 12.06 -20.23 -5.77
CA GLN A 3 12.88 -19.73 -4.65
C GLN A 3 13.42 -18.30 -4.86
N LEU A 4 13.57 -17.82 -6.11
CA LEU A 4 13.95 -16.43 -6.37
C LEU A 4 12.81 -15.49 -5.97
N ILE A 5 11.55 -15.86 -6.16
CA ILE A 5 10.41 -15.03 -5.73
C ILE A 5 10.33 -14.93 -4.19
N GLU A 6 10.90 -15.90 -3.47
CA GLU A 6 11.05 -15.83 -2.01
C GLU A 6 12.27 -15.01 -1.56
N SER A 7 13.19 -14.69 -2.48
CA SER A 7 14.36 -13.84 -2.20
C SER A 7 13.95 -12.46 -1.70
N PRO A 8 14.75 -11.84 -0.80
CA PRO A 8 14.55 -10.45 -0.39
C PRO A 8 14.51 -9.46 -1.57
N ILE A 9 15.10 -9.79 -2.72
CA ILE A 9 15.04 -8.98 -3.94
C ILE A 9 13.59 -8.73 -4.39
N PHE A 10 12.69 -9.69 -4.14
CA PHE A 10 11.28 -9.61 -4.52
C PHE A 10 10.36 -9.25 -3.33
N ALA A 11 10.90 -8.71 -2.24
CA ALA A 11 10.10 -8.24 -1.11
C ALA A 11 9.16 -7.09 -1.50
N SER A 12 9.63 -6.16 -2.35
CA SER A 12 8.81 -5.07 -2.90
C SER A 12 7.64 -5.60 -3.73
N LEU A 13 7.87 -6.65 -4.53
CA LEU A 13 6.85 -7.31 -5.33
C LEU A 13 5.77 -7.97 -4.45
N ARG A 14 6.19 -8.64 -3.37
CA ARG A 14 5.27 -9.25 -2.39
C ARG A 14 4.46 -8.19 -1.64
N LEU A 15 5.08 -7.07 -1.28
CA LEU A 15 4.38 -5.93 -0.68
C LEU A 15 3.37 -5.32 -1.65
N ALA A 16 3.71 -5.19 -2.93
CA ALA A 16 2.80 -4.70 -3.97
C ALA A 16 1.57 -5.63 -4.14
N LEU A 17 1.76 -6.95 -3.98
CA LEU A 17 0.69 -7.95 -3.98
C LEU A 17 -0.15 -8.01 -2.69
N ILE A 18 0.27 -7.34 -1.60
CA ILE A 18 -0.45 -7.34 -0.32
C ILE A 18 -1.05 -5.96 -0.02
N SER A 19 -0.55 -4.91 -0.68
CA SER A 19 -1.03 -3.54 -0.52
C SER A 19 -2.52 -3.45 -0.84
N HIS A 20 -3.29 -2.94 0.12
CA HIS A 20 -4.75 -2.75 0.06
C HIS A 20 -5.14 -1.42 -0.63
N SER A 21 -4.28 -0.87 -1.47
CA SER A 21 -4.66 0.22 -2.37
C SER A 21 -5.61 -0.36 -3.41
N ASN A 22 -6.90 -0.35 -3.07
CA ASN A 22 -8.03 -0.96 -3.79
C ASN A 22 -8.14 -0.54 -5.27
N ASP A 23 -7.38 0.47 -5.71
CA ASP A 23 -7.31 0.96 -7.10
C ASP A 23 -6.08 0.47 -7.89
N ASN A 24 -5.22 -0.37 -7.32
CA ASN A 24 -4.00 -0.80 -8.01
C ASN A 24 -4.30 -1.91 -9.03
N ALA A 25 -4.69 -1.49 -10.24
CA ALA A 25 -4.74 -2.36 -11.43
C ALA A 25 -3.44 -3.18 -11.61
N ASP A 26 -2.29 -2.61 -11.21
CA ASP A 26 -0.99 -3.25 -11.27
C ASP A 26 -0.89 -4.54 -10.43
N ALA A 27 -1.48 -4.56 -9.22
CA ALA A 27 -1.48 -5.75 -8.36
C ALA A 27 -2.34 -6.87 -8.96
N GLN A 28 -3.42 -6.50 -9.65
CA GLN A 28 -4.28 -7.43 -10.38
C GLN A 28 -3.55 -8.01 -11.62
N HIS A 29 -2.87 -7.18 -12.42
CA HIS A 29 -2.09 -7.65 -13.56
C HIS A 29 -0.94 -8.55 -13.14
N LEU A 30 -0.25 -8.20 -12.05
CA LEU A 30 0.87 -8.96 -11.52
C LEU A 30 0.45 -10.32 -10.96
N SER A 31 -0.63 -10.38 -10.17
CA SER A 31 -1.16 -11.66 -9.69
C SER A 31 -1.58 -12.57 -10.85
N ARG A 32 -2.17 -12.00 -11.91
CA ARG A 32 -2.55 -12.74 -13.13
C ARG A 32 -1.34 -13.30 -13.87
N ALA A 33 -0.26 -12.53 -13.98
CA ALA A 33 1.00 -13.00 -14.55
C ALA A 33 1.60 -14.15 -13.74
N LEU A 34 1.56 -14.06 -12.41
CA LEU A 34 2.06 -15.12 -11.51
C LEU A 34 1.22 -16.40 -11.60
N TYR A 35 -0.10 -16.30 -11.75
CA TYR A 35 -0.95 -17.46 -12.05
C TYR A 35 -0.69 -18.04 -13.45
N GLY A 36 -0.38 -17.20 -14.45
CA GLY A 36 0.06 -17.68 -15.76
C GLY A 36 1.37 -18.47 -15.70
N ILE A 37 2.34 -17.99 -14.90
CA ILE A 37 3.58 -18.73 -14.61
C ILE A 37 3.26 -20.04 -13.88
N LEU A 38 2.32 -20.01 -12.92
CA LEU A 38 1.86 -21.21 -12.22
C LEU A 38 1.28 -22.27 -13.17
N MET A 39 0.55 -21.86 -14.22
CA MET A 39 -0.02 -22.79 -15.21
C MET A 39 1.03 -23.43 -16.14
N LEU A 40 2.20 -22.81 -16.29
CA LEU A 40 3.31 -23.32 -17.09
C LEU A 40 4.25 -24.23 -16.28
N LEU A 41 4.09 -24.26 -14.95
CA LEU A 41 4.93 -25.07 -14.07
C LEU A 41 4.42 -26.52 -14.03
N PRO A 42 5.31 -27.53 -14.17
CA PRO A 42 4.96 -28.91 -13.87
C PRO A 42 4.59 -29.04 -12.38
N GLN A 43 3.76 -30.02 -12.03
CA GLN A 43 3.26 -30.30 -10.68
C GLN A 43 4.39 -30.75 -9.73
N THR A 44 5.21 -29.78 -9.35
CA THR A 44 6.45 -29.90 -8.59
C THR A 44 6.31 -29.13 -7.28
N GLU A 45 7.24 -29.32 -6.34
CA GLU A 45 7.27 -28.56 -5.08
C GLU A 45 7.24 -27.04 -5.31
N ALA A 46 7.87 -26.57 -6.38
CA ALA A 46 7.84 -25.16 -6.79
C ALA A 46 6.42 -24.67 -7.15
N PHE A 47 5.61 -25.52 -7.78
CA PHE A 47 4.20 -25.23 -8.06
C PHE A 47 3.39 -25.13 -6.77
N HIS A 48 3.52 -26.11 -5.87
CA HIS A 48 2.79 -26.12 -4.60
C HIS A 48 3.13 -24.91 -3.73
N LEU A 49 4.40 -24.54 -3.69
CA LEU A 49 4.87 -23.36 -2.95
C LEU A 49 4.27 -22.06 -3.53
N LEU A 50 4.39 -21.84 -4.84
CA LEU A 50 3.86 -20.63 -5.48
C LEU A 50 2.33 -20.55 -5.34
N ASN A 51 1.62 -21.66 -5.51
CA ASN A 51 0.17 -21.74 -5.35
C ASN A 51 -0.25 -21.38 -3.91
N ASN A 52 0.44 -21.92 -2.90
CA ASN A 52 0.14 -21.58 -1.50
C ASN A 52 0.39 -20.10 -1.19
N ARG A 53 1.45 -19.49 -1.76
CA ARG A 53 1.69 -18.05 -1.60
C ARG A 53 0.64 -17.19 -2.28
N LEU A 54 0.25 -17.53 -3.51
CA LEU A 54 -0.80 -16.81 -4.24
C LEU A 54 -2.17 -16.96 -3.58
N LYS A 55 -2.46 -18.08 -2.91
CA LYS A 55 -3.69 -18.23 -2.11
C LYS A 55 -3.76 -17.27 -0.91
N CYS A 56 -2.63 -16.81 -0.40
CA CYS A 56 -2.58 -15.81 0.68
C CYS A 56 -2.73 -14.38 0.16
N VAL A 57 -2.66 -14.17 -1.17
CA VAL A 57 -2.85 -12.84 -1.78
C VAL A 57 -4.36 -12.51 -1.77
N PRO A 58 -4.74 -11.28 -1.39
CA PRO A 58 -6.14 -10.85 -1.43
C PRO A 58 -6.75 -11.08 -2.81
N ASN A 59 -8.00 -11.53 -2.82
CA ASN A 59 -8.69 -11.86 -4.05
C ASN A 59 -9.12 -10.57 -4.79
N TYR A 60 -8.23 -10.04 -5.63
CA TYR A 60 -8.45 -8.84 -6.44
C TYR A 60 -9.42 -9.04 -7.62
N TRP A 61 -9.88 -10.27 -7.87
CA TRP A 61 -10.79 -10.60 -8.98
C TRP A 61 -12.25 -10.78 -8.53
N SER A 62 -12.47 -10.98 -7.23
CA SER A 62 -13.82 -11.11 -6.64
C SER A 62 -14.40 -9.80 -6.12
N GLN A 63 -13.65 -8.70 -6.16
CA GLN A 63 -14.28 -7.39 -6.04
C GLN A 63 -15.09 -7.22 -7.33
N PRO A 64 -16.44 -7.23 -7.29
CA PRO A 64 -17.20 -6.87 -8.46
C PRO A 64 -16.66 -5.52 -8.88
N ASN A 65 -16.09 -5.44 -10.09
CA ASN A 65 -15.84 -4.15 -10.70
C ASN A 65 -17.17 -3.41 -10.55
N LYS A 66 -17.20 -2.38 -9.70
CA LYS A 66 -18.27 -1.40 -9.75
C LYS A 66 -18.10 -0.70 -11.09
N ILE A 67 -18.53 -1.37 -12.16
CA ILE A 67 -18.95 -0.75 -13.40
C ILE A 67 -20.28 -0.10 -13.05
N SER A 68 -20.21 0.94 -12.23
CA SER A 68 -21.27 1.90 -12.02
C SER A 68 -20.68 3.23 -12.44
N SER A 69 -21.04 3.63 -13.65
CA SER A 69 -21.37 5.02 -13.96
C SER A 69 -21.67 5.83 -12.69
N LYS A 70 -20.97 6.96 -12.50
CA LYS A 70 -21.36 8.11 -11.67
C LYS A 70 -22.32 7.82 -10.50
N SER A 71 -21.78 7.55 -9.31
CA SER A 71 -22.37 8.02 -8.06
C SER A 71 -21.36 7.95 -6.92
N THR A 72 -20.99 9.15 -6.46
CA THR A 72 -20.85 9.53 -5.05
C THR A 72 -20.54 8.39 -4.07
N ASN A 73 -19.27 8.17 -3.77
CA ASN A 73 -18.88 7.70 -2.44
C ASN A 73 -18.04 8.79 -1.80
N GLU A 74 -18.76 9.84 -1.39
CA GLU A 74 -18.48 10.66 -0.21
C GLU A 74 -18.44 9.75 1.05
N SER A 75 -17.49 8.83 1.06
CA SER A 75 -16.82 8.44 2.31
C SER A 75 -15.49 9.18 2.37
N GLN A 76 -15.48 10.42 1.86
CA GLN A 76 -14.60 11.44 2.42
C GLN A 76 -14.99 11.52 3.88
N CYS A 77 -14.15 10.95 4.75
CA CYS A 77 -14.07 11.42 6.12
C CYS A 77 -14.23 12.94 6.06
N ASN A 78 -15.21 13.49 6.78
CA ASN A 78 -15.43 14.93 6.92
C ASN A 78 -14.26 15.55 7.71
N ILE A 79 -13.05 15.36 7.21
CA ILE A 79 -11.80 15.88 7.72
C ILE A 79 -11.64 17.20 6.99
N LYS A 80 -11.88 18.27 7.73
CA LYS A 80 -11.68 19.63 7.23
C LYS A 80 -10.18 19.92 7.18
N PHE A 81 -9.54 19.53 6.09
CA PHE A 81 -8.10 19.70 5.89
C PHE A 81 -7.64 21.15 6.06
N ASP A 82 -8.48 22.13 5.71
CA ASP A 82 -8.17 23.56 5.89
C ASP A 82 -8.04 23.94 7.37
N GLU A 83 -8.93 23.46 8.23
CA GLU A 83 -8.86 23.68 9.68
C GLU A 83 -7.62 22.99 10.27
N LEU A 84 -7.34 21.76 9.85
CA LEU A 84 -6.14 21.03 10.28
C LEU A 84 -4.85 21.71 9.81
N PHE A 85 -4.85 22.29 8.62
CA PHE A 85 -3.68 22.96 8.07
C PHE A 85 -3.39 24.28 8.79
N ILE A 86 -4.44 25.05 9.13
CA ILE A 86 -4.31 26.24 9.97
C ILE A 86 -3.77 25.85 11.35
N TYR A 87 -4.34 24.81 11.96
CA TYR A 87 -3.86 24.31 13.26
C TYR A 87 -2.41 23.84 13.20
N PHE A 88 -2.03 23.12 12.15
CA PHE A 88 -0.68 22.65 11.93
C PHE A 88 0.33 23.80 11.85
N LYS A 89 0.04 24.85 11.06
CA LYS A 89 0.88 26.05 10.99
C LYS A 89 1.05 26.71 12.35
N HIS A 90 -0.05 26.86 13.09
CA HIS A 90 -0.01 27.45 14.43
C HIS A 90 0.88 26.65 15.40
N ILE A 91 0.75 25.32 15.40
CA ILE A 91 1.58 24.43 16.23
C ILE A 91 3.06 24.50 15.81
N GLN A 92 3.34 24.56 14.50
CA GLN A 92 4.69 24.68 13.98
C GLN A 92 5.37 25.98 14.43
N ASP A 93 4.66 27.10 14.41
CA ASP A 93 5.15 28.40 14.90
C ASP A 93 5.43 28.36 16.41
N LEU A 94 4.54 27.73 17.18
CA LEU A 94 4.71 27.58 18.64
C LEU A 94 5.94 26.72 18.97
N HIS A 95 6.17 25.62 18.25
CA HIS A 95 7.39 24.83 18.39
C HIS A 95 8.64 25.62 17.97
N HIS A 96 8.55 26.41 16.91
CA HIS A 96 9.65 27.27 16.46
C HIS A 96 10.04 28.27 17.56
N GLN A 97 9.07 28.97 18.15
CA GLN A 97 9.29 29.92 19.23
C GLN A 97 9.93 29.27 20.45
N LYS A 98 9.40 28.14 20.93
CA LYS A 98 10.00 27.39 22.06
C LYS A 98 11.45 26.98 21.81
N ARG A 99 11.80 26.62 20.57
CA ARG A 99 13.19 26.29 20.20
C ARG A 99 14.08 27.53 20.23
N VAL A 100 13.59 28.67 19.75
CA VAL A 100 14.32 29.95 19.80
C VAL A 100 14.54 30.39 21.26
N GLU A 101 13.52 30.31 22.10
CA GLU A 101 13.62 30.64 23.52
C GLU A 101 14.61 29.74 24.27
N LYS A 102 14.59 28.42 24.00
CA LYS A 102 15.57 27.50 24.58
C LYS A 102 16.99 27.85 24.15
N ARG A 103 17.20 28.26 22.89
CA ARG A 103 18.51 28.73 22.43
C ARG A 103 18.95 30.00 23.15
N LYS A 104 18.03 30.97 23.34
CA LYS A 104 18.32 32.21 24.09
C LYS A 104 18.62 31.95 25.56
N LYS A 105 17.87 31.06 26.22
CA LYS A 105 18.11 30.66 27.61
C LYS A 105 19.43 29.92 27.83
N ASN A 106 19.94 29.23 26.80
CA ASN A 106 21.23 28.55 26.84
C ASN A 106 22.42 29.48 26.47
N GLN A 107 22.15 30.75 26.14
CA GLN A 107 23.17 31.76 25.83
C GLN A 107 23.42 32.76 26.97
N PHE A 108 22.71 32.59 28.10
CA PHE A 108 22.99 33.21 29.40
C PHE A 108 23.29 32.11 30.41
#